data_AF-A0AA88XSS1-F1
#
_entry.id   AF-A0AA88XSS1-F1
#
_cell.length_a   1.000
_cell.length_b   1.000
_cell.length_c   1.000
_cell.angle_alpha   90.00
_cell.angle_beta   90.00
_cell.angle_gamma   90.00
#
_symmetry.space_group_name_H-M   'P 1'
#
loop_
_entity.id
_entity.type
_entity.pdbx_description
1 polymer ?
#
loop_
_entity_poly.entity_id
_entity_poly.type
_entity_poly.pdbx_seq_one_letter_code
_entity_poly.pdbx_strand_id
1 'polypeptide(L)'
;MLEVDIQVPEQWPAHFASSRSPYDYFEEMAPLFCTTDIPFEVIGPHMQDYAERHGLSKKPRRLLVGGMKAKKILLATPLLQWYIQHGLQITQVYQVIEYTPMRWMQAVQDAVNQSEFVRCTQLNNDVYEIEMSKNTIRLDLPIQIGYFVLQYGKLRMLEFYYDFMDAYCDRKDFAYCEMDTDSAYMAISGETIKSIIKPEMTAKYLHGLQGFCHVNDIESDNGYHWFPRECCPLHQKRDTRTPGLFKVEYEGDEIIGLCSKTYIVSKTKYLSPCTYMSARRLVNKARGYISKIKLNKINSKPKPSKECKFSSKGISKRNVKSPLKTFQKVIKTAISVSGFNRGFRAKNNAIFTYQQEGTGFSYFYCKRQVLDNGIDTRVLDITLCPDK
;
A
#
# COMPACT_ATOMS: atom_id res chain seq x y z
N MET A 1 -24.68 -7.73 4.44
CA MET A 1 -24.07 -7.27 3.18
C MET A 1 -25.18 -6.90 2.22
N LEU A 2 -24.97 -5.96 1.31
CA LEU A 2 -25.97 -5.55 0.33
C LEU A 2 -25.34 -5.51 -1.05
N GLU A 3 -26.06 -6.00 -2.06
CA GLU A 3 -25.71 -5.79 -3.46
C GLU A 3 -26.52 -4.62 -4.00
N VAL A 4 -25.80 -3.60 -4.48
CA VAL A 4 -26.40 -2.31 -4.83
C VAL A 4 -25.78 -1.73 -6.08
N ASP A 5 -26.52 -0.86 -6.75
CA ASP A 5 -25.94 0.19 -7.58
C ASP A 5 -25.68 1.41 -6.69
N ILE A 6 -24.48 1.97 -6.76
CA ILE A 6 -24.05 3.11 -5.93
C ILE A 6 -23.21 4.08 -6.75
N GLN A 7 -23.34 5.37 -6.47
CA GLN A 7 -22.60 6.41 -7.15
C GLN A 7 -22.28 7.61 -6.26
N VAL A 8 -21.20 8.31 -6.61
CA VAL A 8 -21.02 9.71 -6.25
C VAL A 8 -22.13 10.52 -6.96
N PRO A 9 -22.92 11.32 -6.22
CA PRO A 9 -24.03 12.05 -6.82
C PRO A 9 -23.52 13.24 -7.65
N GLU A 10 -24.40 13.84 -8.45
CA GLU A 10 -24.05 15.07 -9.20
C GLU A 10 -24.06 16.31 -8.29
N GLN A 11 -24.89 16.29 -7.25
CA GLN A 11 -24.98 17.34 -6.23
C GLN A 11 -25.01 16.68 -4.86
N TRP A 12 -24.48 17.37 -3.85
CA TRP A 12 -24.47 16.83 -2.49
C TRP A 12 -25.88 16.65 -1.93
N PRO A 13 -26.13 15.54 -1.21
CA PRO A 13 -27.37 15.38 -0.47
C PRO A 13 -27.38 16.33 0.74
N ALA A 14 -28.56 16.69 1.23
CA ALA A 14 -28.72 17.69 2.29
C ALA A 14 -27.96 17.39 3.60
N HIS A 15 -27.66 16.12 3.88
CA HIS A 15 -26.95 15.70 5.09
C HIS A 15 -25.42 15.78 4.98
N PHE A 16 -24.88 16.04 3.78
CA PHE A 16 -23.44 16.13 3.56
C PHE A 16 -23.10 17.48 2.93
N ALA A 17 -22.16 18.21 3.54
CA ALA A 17 -21.74 19.51 3.06
C ALA A 17 -20.24 19.52 2.81
N SER A 18 -19.86 19.95 1.60
CA SER A 18 -18.48 20.22 1.22
C SER A 18 -18.46 21.41 0.28
N SER A 19 -17.39 22.20 0.32
CA SER A 19 -17.20 23.34 -0.59
C SER A 19 -16.85 22.91 -2.02
N ARG A 20 -16.43 21.65 -2.19
CA ARG A 20 -16.10 21.05 -3.50
C ARG A 20 -17.34 20.40 -4.11
N SER A 21 -17.37 20.25 -5.43
CA SER A 21 -18.36 19.39 -6.05
C SER A 21 -18.15 17.92 -5.60
N PRO A 22 -19.17 17.05 -5.68
CA PRO A 22 -19.02 15.64 -5.36
C PRO A 22 -17.87 14.95 -6.09
N TYR A 23 -17.72 15.21 -7.39
CA TYR A 23 -16.67 14.59 -8.19
C TYR A 23 -15.28 15.10 -7.81
N ASP A 24 -15.11 16.41 -7.61
CA ASP A 24 -13.82 16.99 -7.22
C ASP A 24 -13.38 16.51 -5.83
N TYR A 25 -14.34 16.31 -4.92
CA TYR A 25 -14.06 15.77 -3.58
C TYR A 25 -13.50 14.35 -3.62
N PHE A 26 -13.97 13.54 -4.56
CA PHE A 26 -13.57 12.14 -4.73
C PHE A 26 -12.47 11.92 -5.79
N GLU A 27 -11.98 12.97 -6.45
CA GLU A 27 -11.11 12.86 -7.64
C GLU A 27 -9.76 12.19 -7.33
N GLU A 28 -9.09 12.59 -6.25
CA GLU A 28 -7.78 12.06 -5.88
C GLU A 28 -7.90 10.62 -5.34
N MET A 29 -8.85 10.33 -4.42
CA MET A 29 -9.14 8.98 -3.93
C MET A 29 -10.58 8.54 -4.25
N ALA A 30 -10.79 7.94 -5.41
CA ALA A 30 -12.10 7.41 -5.78
C ALA A 30 -12.65 6.45 -4.70
N PRO A 31 -13.92 6.57 -4.29
CA PRO A 31 -14.44 5.86 -3.13
C PRO A 31 -14.74 4.38 -3.42
N LEU A 32 -15.08 4.05 -4.67
CA LEU A 32 -15.50 2.71 -5.07
C LEU A 32 -14.35 1.96 -5.73
N PHE A 33 -14.10 0.72 -5.29
CA PHE A 33 -13.05 -0.14 -5.86
C PHE A 33 -13.59 -1.51 -6.23
N CYS A 34 -13.50 -1.87 -7.51
CA CYS A 34 -13.78 -3.23 -7.95
C CYS A 34 -12.96 -3.62 -9.19
N THR A 35 -12.94 -4.91 -9.47
CA THR A 35 -12.36 -5.45 -10.69
C THR A 35 -13.37 -5.31 -11.81
N THR A 36 -13.06 -4.51 -12.84
CA THR A 36 -13.92 -4.31 -14.01
C THR A 36 -13.10 -4.40 -15.29
N ASP A 37 -13.76 -4.60 -16.42
CA ASP A 37 -13.13 -4.48 -17.73
C ASP A 37 -12.90 -3.00 -18.06
N ILE A 38 -11.68 -2.67 -18.49
CA ILE A 38 -11.29 -1.32 -18.92
C ILE A 38 -11.18 -1.32 -20.44
N PRO A 39 -12.13 -0.72 -21.17
CA PRO A 39 -12.03 -0.49 -22.61
C PRO A 39 -10.82 0.39 -22.95
N PHE A 40 -10.32 0.31 -24.18
CA PHE A 40 -9.14 1.10 -24.56
C PHE A 40 -9.47 2.61 -24.63
N GLU A 41 -10.70 2.91 -25.02
CA GLU A 41 -11.26 4.22 -25.29
C GLU A 41 -11.29 5.11 -24.03
N VAL A 42 -11.28 4.51 -22.84
CA VAL A 42 -11.37 5.24 -21.56
C VAL A 42 -10.02 5.57 -20.93
N ILE A 43 -8.92 5.00 -21.44
CA ILE A 43 -7.56 5.10 -20.86
C ILE A 43 -6.96 6.52 -20.98
N GLY A 44 -7.58 7.38 -21.78
CA GLY A 44 -7.15 8.76 -22.03
C GLY A 44 -6.18 8.86 -23.23
N PRO A 45 -6.21 9.97 -24.00
CA PRO A 45 -5.44 10.11 -25.24
C PRO A 45 -3.94 9.87 -25.07
N HIS A 46 -3.33 10.44 -24.04
CA HIS A 46 -1.89 10.31 -23.78
C HIS A 46 -1.40 8.86 -23.73
N MET A 47 -2.14 8.00 -23.03
CA MET A 47 -1.79 6.58 -22.87
C MET A 47 -2.27 5.72 -24.04
N GLN A 48 -3.33 6.12 -24.75
CA GLN A 48 -3.72 5.48 -26.02
C GLN A 48 -2.64 5.68 -27.08
N ASP A 49 -2.17 6.91 -27.28
CA ASP A 49 -1.06 7.26 -28.15
C ASP A 49 0.20 6.45 -27.83
N TYR A 50 0.54 6.38 -26.53
CA TYR A 50 1.67 5.59 -26.07
C TYR A 50 1.51 4.11 -26.45
N ALA A 51 0.33 3.54 -26.21
CA ALA A 51 0.04 2.15 -26.52
C ALA A 51 0.14 1.86 -28.03
N GLU A 52 -0.34 2.77 -28.87
CA GLU A 52 -0.27 2.65 -30.33
C GLU A 52 1.17 2.68 -30.83
N ARG A 53 1.95 3.69 -30.42
CA ARG A 53 3.36 3.86 -30.82
C ARG A 53 4.23 2.66 -30.42
N HIS A 54 3.88 1.98 -29.34
CA HIS A 54 4.63 0.83 -28.81
C HIS A 54 3.98 -0.53 -29.11
N GLY A 55 2.95 -0.57 -29.96
CA GLY A 55 2.28 -1.82 -30.37
C GLY A 55 1.65 -2.60 -29.21
N LEU A 56 1.19 -1.91 -28.16
CA LEU A 56 0.53 -2.55 -27.02
C LEU A 56 -0.89 -2.98 -27.38
N SER A 57 -1.36 -4.05 -26.72
CA SER A 57 -2.72 -4.56 -26.91
C SER A 57 -3.77 -3.52 -26.51
N LYS A 58 -4.69 -3.24 -27.44
CA LYS A 58 -5.91 -2.45 -27.26
C LYS A 58 -7.10 -3.29 -26.75
N LYS A 59 -6.92 -4.58 -26.47
CA LYS A 59 -8.00 -5.40 -25.92
C LYS A 59 -8.37 -4.89 -24.52
N PRO A 60 -9.67 -4.89 -24.16
CA PRO A 60 -10.08 -4.55 -22.81
C PRO A 60 -9.35 -5.37 -21.76
N ARG A 61 -9.01 -4.73 -20.64
CA ARG A 61 -8.23 -5.35 -19.56
C ARG A 61 -9.06 -5.39 -18.28
N ARG A 62 -9.23 -6.58 -17.71
CA ARG A 62 -9.89 -6.75 -16.42
C ARG A 62 -8.94 -6.40 -15.28
N LEU A 63 -9.19 -5.29 -14.59
CA LEU A 63 -8.28 -4.73 -13.58
C LEU A 63 -9.06 -4.19 -12.38
N LEU A 64 -8.47 -4.30 -11.19
CA LEU A 64 -8.95 -3.58 -10.00
C LEU A 64 -8.62 -2.09 -10.14
N VAL A 65 -9.67 -1.26 -10.16
CA VAL A 65 -9.60 0.19 -10.31
C VAL A 65 -10.56 0.91 -9.37
N GLY A 66 -10.26 2.19 -9.13
CA GLY A 66 -11.17 3.12 -8.45
C GLY A 66 -12.14 3.75 -9.46
N GLY A 67 -13.35 4.07 -9.02
CA GLY A 67 -14.39 4.68 -9.85
C GLY A 67 -15.40 5.48 -9.04
N MET A 68 -16.21 6.27 -9.76
CA MET A 68 -17.25 7.11 -9.15
C MET A 68 -18.63 6.45 -9.13
N LYS A 69 -18.84 5.41 -9.94
CA LYS A 69 -20.11 4.69 -10.08
C LYS A 69 -19.84 3.19 -10.12
N ALA A 70 -20.67 2.40 -9.46
CA ALA A 70 -20.62 0.94 -9.54
C ALA A 70 -22.02 0.36 -9.65
N LYS A 71 -22.15 -0.72 -10.43
CA LYS A 71 -23.37 -1.51 -10.54
C LYS A 71 -23.21 -2.89 -9.93
N LYS A 72 -24.27 -3.39 -9.29
CA LYS A 72 -24.32 -4.71 -8.64
C LYS A 72 -23.10 -5.00 -7.76
N ILE A 73 -22.63 -4.00 -7.02
CA ILE A 73 -21.50 -4.18 -6.13
C ILE A 73 -21.99 -4.72 -4.79
N LEU A 74 -21.46 -5.88 -4.40
CA LEU A 74 -21.66 -6.41 -3.06
C LEU A 74 -20.79 -5.63 -2.08
N LEU A 75 -21.41 -5.04 -1.06
CA LEU A 75 -20.77 -4.24 -0.01
C LEU A 75 -21.07 -4.76 1.40
N ALA A 76 -20.06 -4.74 2.26
CA ALA A 76 -20.25 -4.94 3.70
C ALA A 76 -21.01 -3.75 4.28
N THR A 77 -21.90 -4.02 5.24
CA THR A 77 -22.77 -2.99 5.85
C THR A 77 -21.97 -1.80 6.42
N PRO A 78 -20.85 -1.97 7.15
CA PRO A 78 -20.09 -0.83 7.67
C PRO A 78 -19.52 0.07 6.57
N LEU A 79 -18.99 -0.50 5.48
CA LEU A 79 -18.46 0.27 4.36
C LEU A 79 -19.59 1.02 3.63
N LEU A 80 -20.75 0.38 3.45
CA LEU A 80 -21.91 1.03 2.84
C LEU A 80 -22.44 2.19 3.70
N GLN A 81 -22.47 2.01 5.03
CA GLN A 81 -22.84 3.08 5.96
C GLN A 81 -21.91 4.28 5.82
N TRP A 82 -20.59 4.03 5.79
CA TRP A 82 -19.60 5.07 5.58
C TRP A 82 -19.83 5.82 4.25
N TYR A 83 -20.11 5.09 3.15
CA TYR A 83 -20.41 5.71 1.85
C TYR A 83 -21.62 6.65 1.92
N ILE A 84 -22.73 6.23 2.53
CA ILE A 84 -23.94 7.05 2.65
C ILE A 84 -23.66 8.29 3.51
N GLN A 85 -22.92 8.13 4.61
CA GLN A 85 -22.51 9.24 5.49
C GLN A 85 -21.64 10.25 4.73
N HIS A 86 -20.82 9.78 3.79
CA HIS A 86 -19.98 10.60 2.92
C HIS A 86 -20.68 11.07 1.63
N GLY A 87 -22.02 11.01 1.61
CA GLY A 87 -22.84 11.59 0.56
C GLY A 87 -22.99 10.74 -0.71
N LEU A 88 -22.45 9.52 -0.77
CA LEU A 88 -22.75 8.62 -1.89
C LEU A 88 -24.22 8.20 -1.87
N GLN A 89 -24.76 7.97 -3.07
CA GLN A 89 -26.16 7.61 -3.27
C GLN A 89 -26.28 6.18 -3.77
N ILE A 90 -27.11 5.39 -3.08
CA ILE A 90 -27.61 4.12 -3.59
C ILE A 90 -28.72 4.42 -4.59
N THR A 91 -28.61 3.90 -5.82
CA THR A 91 -29.62 4.07 -6.86
C THR A 91 -30.51 2.85 -7.03
N GLN A 92 -30.02 1.67 -6.65
CA GLN A 92 -30.78 0.41 -6.71
C GLN A 92 -30.29 -0.57 -5.64
N VAL A 93 -31.19 -1.31 -5.01
CA VAL A 93 -30.88 -2.43 -4.13
C VAL A 93 -31.38 -3.72 -4.78
N TYR A 94 -30.49 -4.71 -4.96
CA TYR A 94 -30.82 -5.99 -5.59
C TYR A 94 -31.08 -7.08 -4.56
N GLN A 95 -30.20 -7.18 -3.56
CA GLN A 95 -30.29 -8.19 -2.51
C GLN A 95 -29.70 -7.69 -1.19
N VAL A 96 -30.29 -8.19 -0.10
CA VAL A 96 -29.80 -8.00 1.26
C VAL A 96 -29.45 -9.37 1.81
N ILE A 97 -28.19 -9.54 2.19
CA ILE A 97 -27.67 -10.76 2.80
C ILE A 97 -27.49 -10.48 4.29
N GLU A 98 -28.42 -11.00 5.09
CA GLU A 98 -28.35 -10.97 6.54
C GLU A 98 -27.41 -12.08 7.03
N TYR A 99 -26.56 -11.75 8.01
CA TYR A 99 -25.75 -12.74 8.71
C TYR A 99 -26.16 -12.74 10.18
N THR A 100 -26.62 -13.90 10.64
CA THR A 100 -26.89 -14.12 12.07
C THR A 100 -25.61 -14.62 12.74
N PRO A 101 -25.00 -13.86 13.66
CA PRO A 101 -23.76 -14.27 14.30
C PRO A 101 -23.96 -15.51 15.17
N MET A 102 -23.25 -16.60 14.84
CA MET A 102 -23.07 -17.73 15.75
C MET A 102 -21.85 -17.49 16.65
N ARG A 103 -21.96 -17.80 17.95
CA ARG A 103 -20.95 -17.54 19.02
C ARG A 103 -19.68 -18.41 18.94
N TRP A 104 -19.05 -18.55 17.78
CA TRP A 104 -17.89 -19.45 17.60
C TRP A 104 -16.51 -18.75 17.57
N MET A 105 -16.45 -17.41 17.57
CA MET A 105 -15.17 -16.67 17.45
C MET A 105 -14.20 -16.84 18.63
N GLN A 106 -14.65 -17.22 19.83
CA GLN A 106 -13.74 -17.52 20.95
C GLN A 106 -12.97 -18.84 20.73
N ALA A 107 -13.65 -19.88 20.22
CA ALA A 107 -13.06 -21.22 20.08
C ALA A 107 -11.96 -21.31 19.01
N VAL A 108 -12.03 -20.49 17.94
CA VAL A 108 -11.02 -20.49 16.86
C VAL A 108 -9.75 -19.74 17.25
N GLN A 109 -9.86 -18.73 18.11
CA GLN A 109 -8.70 -17.98 18.60
C GLN A 109 -7.90 -18.80 19.61
N ASP A 110 -8.56 -19.69 20.35
CA ASP A 110 -7.96 -20.62 21.31
C ASP A 110 -7.33 -21.86 20.65
N ALA A 111 -7.84 -22.30 19.50
CA ALA A 111 -7.38 -23.50 18.79
C ALA A 111 -6.03 -23.33 18.04
N VAL A 112 -5.53 -22.10 17.90
CA VAL A 112 -4.29 -21.79 17.16
C VAL A 112 -3.02 -22.16 17.94
N ASN A 113 -3.14 -22.63 19.18
CA ASN A 113 -2.01 -22.66 20.12
C ASN A 113 -1.59 -24.02 20.71
N GLN A 114 -1.91 -25.20 20.14
CA GLN A 114 -1.31 -26.49 20.58
C GLN A 114 -1.36 -27.58 19.48
N SER A 115 -0.54 -28.65 19.45
CA SER A 115 0.92 -28.86 19.61
C SER A 115 1.18 -30.28 19.05
N GLU A 116 1.95 -30.39 17.97
CA GLU A 116 2.02 -31.49 16.98
C GLU A 116 2.71 -32.79 17.43
N PHE A 117 2.56 -33.17 18.70
CA PHE A 117 3.13 -34.40 19.24
C PHE A 117 2.18 -35.58 19.02
N VAL A 118 2.64 -36.63 18.33
CA VAL A 118 1.86 -37.85 18.12
C VAL A 118 2.34 -38.96 19.05
N ARG A 119 3.64 -39.30 19.03
CA ARG A 119 4.19 -40.41 19.84
C ARG A 119 5.71 -40.34 19.97
N CYS A 120 6.25 -40.84 21.08
CA CYS A 120 7.68 -41.07 21.32
C CYS A 120 7.89 -42.54 21.74
N THR A 121 8.77 -43.27 21.07
CA THR A 121 9.05 -44.68 21.35
C THR A 121 10.54 -44.86 21.65
N GLN A 122 10.86 -45.46 22.80
CA GLN A 122 12.25 -45.77 23.15
C GLN A 122 12.73 -46.99 22.39
N LEU A 123 13.81 -46.85 21.62
CA LEU A 123 14.40 -47.94 20.83
C LEU A 123 15.51 -48.67 21.60
N ASN A 124 16.25 -47.99 22.49
CA ASN A 124 17.29 -48.55 23.37
C ASN A 124 17.56 -47.61 24.57
N ASN A 125 18.45 -48.01 25.51
CA ASN A 125 18.70 -47.34 26.80
C ASN A 125 18.81 -45.80 26.75
N ASP A 126 19.25 -45.21 25.63
CA ASP A 126 19.32 -43.75 25.46
C ASP A 126 18.87 -43.22 24.07
N VAL A 127 18.12 -43.99 23.28
CA VAL A 127 17.69 -43.57 21.92
C VAL A 127 16.18 -43.65 21.77
N TYR A 128 15.58 -42.57 21.27
CA TYR A 128 14.13 -42.42 21.10
C TYR A 128 13.78 -42.04 19.65
N GLU A 129 12.74 -42.67 19.12
CA GLU A 129 12.09 -42.28 17.87
C GLU A 129 10.87 -41.41 18.17
N ILE A 130 10.80 -40.25 17.53
CA ILE A 130 9.70 -39.29 17.69
C ILE A 130 8.92 -39.21 16.39
N GLU A 131 7.62 -39.50 16.45
CA GLU A 131 6.68 -39.41 15.34
C GLU A 131 5.90 -38.09 15.44
N MET A 132 5.97 -37.28 14.38
CA MET A 132 5.25 -36.01 14.26
C MET A 132 4.23 -36.10 13.12
N SER A 133 2.99 -35.69 13.35
CA SER A 133 2.01 -35.55 12.27
C SER A 133 2.34 -34.31 11.43
N LYS A 134 2.29 -34.43 10.10
CA LYS A 134 2.26 -33.24 9.24
C LYS A 134 0.98 -32.47 9.53
N ASN A 135 1.11 -31.25 10.04
CA ASN A 135 -0.02 -30.39 10.34
C ASN A 135 -0.73 -30.06 9.02
N THR A 136 -1.81 -30.77 8.72
CA THR A 136 -2.66 -30.52 7.54
C THR A 136 -3.86 -29.75 8.02
N ILE A 137 -3.70 -28.45 8.20
CA ILE A 137 -4.81 -27.56 8.53
C ILE A 137 -5.66 -27.43 7.27
N ARG A 138 -6.80 -28.13 7.22
CA ARG A 138 -7.84 -27.83 6.24
C ARG A 138 -8.51 -26.54 6.67
N LEU A 139 -7.96 -25.41 6.22
CA LEU A 139 -8.52 -24.08 6.42
C LEU A 139 -9.80 -23.96 5.59
N ASP A 140 -10.90 -24.50 6.09
CA ASP A 140 -12.25 -24.24 5.58
C ASP A 140 -12.77 -22.92 6.19
N LEU A 141 -11.96 -21.86 6.06
CA LEU A 141 -12.33 -20.53 6.52
C LEU A 141 -13.49 -20.05 5.62
N PRO A 142 -14.63 -19.63 6.22
CA PRO A 142 -15.74 -19.08 5.45
C PRO A 142 -15.25 -17.95 4.53
N ILE A 143 -15.55 -18.04 3.23
CA ILE A 143 -15.20 -17.02 2.22
C ILE A 143 -15.66 -15.61 2.64
N GLN A 144 -16.72 -15.54 3.44
CA GLN A 144 -17.27 -14.35 4.05
C GLN A 144 -16.21 -13.62 4.90
N ILE A 145 -15.37 -14.32 5.67
CA ILE A 145 -14.32 -13.71 6.48
C ILE A 145 -13.32 -12.99 5.58
N GLY A 146 -12.83 -13.67 4.53
CA GLY A 146 -11.92 -13.07 3.56
C GLY A 146 -12.52 -11.86 2.88
N TYR A 147 -13.80 -11.93 2.52
CA TYR A 147 -14.54 -10.79 1.99
C TYR A 147 -14.59 -9.61 2.98
N PHE A 148 -15.00 -9.83 4.24
CA PHE A 148 -15.09 -8.78 5.24
C PHE A 148 -13.72 -8.16 5.55
N VAL A 149 -12.65 -8.95 5.66
CA VAL A 149 -11.27 -8.43 5.85
C VAL A 149 -10.92 -7.42 4.75
N LEU A 150 -11.24 -7.73 3.48
CA LEU A 150 -11.00 -6.80 2.38
C LEU A 150 -11.90 -5.56 2.44
N GLN A 151 -13.17 -5.70 2.84
CA GLN A 151 -14.07 -4.55 2.97
C GLN A 151 -13.65 -3.61 4.12
N TYR A 152 -13.25 -4.16 5.27
CA TYR A 152 -12.72 -3.38 6.39
C TYR A 152 -11.37 -2.73 6.04
N GLY A 153 -10.51 -3.41 5.28
CA GLY A 153 -9.29 -2.81 4.76
C GLY A 153 -9.58 -1.59 3.87
N LYS A 154 -10.54 -1.71 2.94
CA LYS A 154 -10.97 -0.57 2.09
C LYS A 154 -11.53 0.57 2.94
N LEU A 155 -12.44 0.26 3.86
CA LEU A 155 -13.02 1.24 4.78
C LEU A 155 -11.91 1.99 5.53
N ARG A 156 -10.94 1.27 6.11
CA ARG A 156 -9.88 1.90 6.90
C ARG A 156 -8.98 2.83 6.07
N MET A 157 -8.72 2.49 4.81
CA MET A 157 -7.98 3.36 3.90
C MET A 157 -8.78 4.62 3.52
N LEU A 158 -10.09 4.47 3.30
CA LEU A 158 -10.99 5.59 3.00
C LEU A 158 -11.13 6.54 4.20
N GLU A 159 -11.34 5.98 5.39
CA GLU A 159 -11.35 6.72 6.66
C GLU A 159 -10.06 7.50 6.86
N PHE A 160 -8.90 6.87 6.63
CA PHE A 160 -7.63 7.57 6.79
C PHE A 160 -7.49 8.77 5.84
N TYR A 161 -7.98 8.66 4.62
CA TYR A 161 -7.88 9.75 3.68
C TYR A 161 -8.92 10.86 3.91
N TYR A 162 -10.18 10.50 4.15
CA TYR A 162 -11.27 11.47 4.26
C TYR A 162 -11.51 11.95 5.69
N ASP A 163 -11.58 11.02 6.66
CA ASP A 163 -11.85 11.34 8.06
C ASP A 163 -10.61 11.83 8.82
N PHE A 164 -9.42 11.55 8.28
CA PHE A 164 -8.16 12.07 8.80
C PHE A 164 -7.47 13.06 7.87
N MET A 165 -6.91 12.65 6.73
CA MET A 165 -6.06 13.56 5.93
C MET A 165 -6.81 14.81 5.46
N ASP A 166 -7.99 14.67 4.85
CA ASP A 166 -8.80 15.81 4.36
C ASP A 166 -9.39 16.66 5.49
N ALA A 167 -9.83 15.99 6.56
CA ALA A 167 -10.39 16.67 7.71
C ALA A 167 -9.32 17.49 8.45
N TYR A 168 -8.12 16.93 8.66
CA TYR A 168 -7.07 17.52 9.50
C TYR A 168 -6.09 18.40 8.73
N CYS A 169 -5.92 18.21 7.42
CA CYS A 169 -4.97 18.96 6.59
C CYS A 169 -5.69 19.66 5.44
N ASP A 170 -5.13 20.75 4.92
CA ASP A 170 -5.67 21.36 3.69
C ASP A 170 -5.25 20.54 2.47
N ARG A 171 -6.15 20.38 1.49
CA ARG A 171 -5.89 19.63 0.22
C ARG A 171 -4.71 20.15 -0.60
N LYS A 172 -4.25 21.38 -0.36
CA LYS A 172 -3.05 21.95 -1.01
C LYS A 172 -1.75 21.46 -0.36
N ASP A 173 -1.82 20.98 0.87
CA ASP A 173 -0.68 20.63 1.72
C ASP A 173 -0.36 19.13 1.70
N PHE A 174 -1.16 18.33 0.99
CA PHE A 174 -0.84 16.94 0.71
C PHE A 174 -1.33 16.50 -0.67
N ALA A 175 -0.69 15.48 -1.23
CA ALA A 175 -1.10 14.81 -2.46
C ALA A 175 -0.80 13.32 -2.39
N TYR A 176 -1.72 12.48 -2.87
CA TYR A 176 -1.56 11.04 -2.93
C TYR A 176 -0.65 10.65 -4.10
N CYS A 177 0.46 9.95 -3.83
CA CYS A 177 1.44 9.57 -4.86
C CYS A 177 1.34 8.10 -5.29
N GLU A 178 1.08 7.18 -4.35
CA GLU A 178 0.90 5.75 -4.62
C GLU A 178 0.18 5.07 -3.44
N MET A 179 -0.75 4.17 -3.74
CA MET A 179 -1.39 3.29 -2.76
C MET A 179 -1.22 1.83 -3.16
N ASP A 180 -0.75 0.98 -2.24
CA ASP A 180 -0.82 -0.48 -2.41
C ASP A 180 -1.39 -1.15 -1.16
N THR A 181 -2.64 -1.62 -1.29
CA THR A 181 -3.39 -2.44 -0.32
C THR A 181 -3.57 -1.79 1.06
N ASP A 182 -2.52 -1.76 1.87
CA ASP A 182 -2.45 -1.27 3.25
C ASP A 182 -1.34 -0.21 3.44
N SER A 183 -0.73 0.26 2.35
CA SER A 183 0.29 1.30 2.33
C SER A 183 -0.15 2.52 1.52
N ALA A 184 0.18 3.70 2.03
CA ALA A 184 -0.08 4.99 1.41
C ALA A 184 1.21 5.81 1.34
N TYR A 185 1.55 6.30 0.15
CA TYR A 185 2.60 7.27 -0.06
C TYR A 185 1.98 8.59 -0.43
N MET A 186 2.23 9.61 0.39
CA MET A 186 1.72 10.96 0.21
C MET A 186 2.89 11.95 0.22
N ALA A 187 2.86 12.92 -0.69
CA ALA A 187 3.69 14.10 -0.59
C ALA A 187 3.00 15.09 0.35
N ILE A 188 3.77 15.79 1.19
CA ILE A 188 3.27 16.84 2.07
C ILE A 188 4.09 18.11 1.87
N SER A 189 3.48 19.27 2.07
CA SER A 189 4.14 20.58 1.91
C SER A 189 5.06 20.94 3.08
N GLY A 190 4.78 20.41 4.27
CA GLY A 190 5.56 20.64 5.50
C GLY A 190 6.61 19.56 5.78
N GLU A 191 7.45 19.81 6.80
CA GLU A 191 8.51 18.87 7.20
C GLU A 191 7.96 17.60 7.86
N THR A 192 6.78 17.69 8.49
CA THR A 192 6.11 16.58 9.18
C THR A 192 4.59 16.68 9.03
N ILE A 193 3.87 15.57 9.22
CA ILE A 193 2.40 15.59 9.26
C ILE A 193 1.89 16.62 10.27
N LYS A 194 2.50 16.70 11.46
CA LYS A 194 2.14 17.67 12.51
C LYS A 194 2.21 19.12 12.02
N SER A 195 3.15 19.46 11.13
CA SER A 195 3.35 20.83 10.63
C SER A 195 2.28 21.29 9.64
N ILE A 196 1.51 20.35 9.05
CA ILE A 196 0.43 20.65 8.10
C ILE A 196 -0.97 20.45 8.68
N ILE A 197 -1.07 20.10 9.97
CA ILE A 197 -2.36 20.00 10.65
C ILE A 197 -2.96 21.39 10.80
N LYS A 198 -4.24 21.53 10.42
CA LYS A 198 -5.02 22.75 10.59
C LYS A 198 -5.01 23.20 12.05
N PRO A 199 -4.88 24.52 12.34
CA PRO A 199 -4.83 25.01 13.71
C PRO A 199 -5.99 24.51 14.59
N GLU A 200 -7.22 24.52 14.07
CA GLU A 200 -8.44 24.08 14.77
C GLU A 200 -8.47 22.57 15.05
N MET A 201 -7.73 21.75 14.29
CA MET A 201 -7.64 20.30 14.46
C MET A 201 -6.45 19.87 15.32
N THR A 202 -5.54 20.81 15.64
CA THR A 202 -4.29 20.52 16.37
C THR A 202 -4.54 19.91 17.75
N ALA A 203 -5.51 20.44 18.50
CA ALA A 203 -5.83 19.90 19.83
C ALA A 203 -6.32 18.45 19.76
N LYS A 204 -7.20 18.14 18.80
CA LYS A 204 -7.72 16.79 18.55
C LYS A 204 -6.62 15.84 18.11
N TYR A 205 -5.72 16.29 17.22
CA TYR A 205 -4.56 15.52 16.78
C TYR A 205 -3.63 15.17 17.95
N LEU A 206 -3.26 16.16 18.77
CA LEU A 206 -2.38 15.95 19.92
C LEU A 206 -3.02 15.07 20.99
N HIS A 207 -4.33 15.21 21.23
CA HIS A 207 -5.07 14.31 22.10
C HIS A 207 -5.01 12.86 21.61
N GLY A 208 -5.05 12.62 20.30
CA GLY A 208 -4.85 11.29 19.73
C GLY A 208 -3.48 10.67 20.07
N LEU A 209 -2.42 11.49 20.12
CA LEU A 209 -1.06 11.03 20.40
C LEU A 209 -0.77 10.88 21.90
N GLN A 210 -1.36 11.72 22.75
CA GLN A 210 -0.95 11.86 24.16
C GLN A 210 -2.10 11.74 25.18
N GLY A 211 -3.36 11.85 24.76
CA GLY A 211 -4.52 12.00 25.63
C GLY A 211 -5.00 10.73 26.34
N PHE A 212 -4.58 9.55 25.89
CA PHE A 212 -5.10 8.25 26.37
C PHE A 212 -4.17 7.52 27.34
N CYS A 213 -3.30 8.25 28.04
CA CYS A 213 -2.32 7.66 28.94
C CYS A 213 -2.92 7.34 30.32
N HIS A 214 -3.66 6.23 30.43
CA HIS A 214 -4.13 5.71 31.72
C HIS A 214 -3.25 4.54 32.16
N VAL A 215 -2.73 4.59 33.39
CA VAL A 215 -1.70 3.65 33.91
C VAL A 215 -2.15 2.18 33.84
N ASN A 216 -3.46 1.93 33.84
CA ASN A 216 -4.05 0.58 33.80
C ASN A 216 -4.72 0.21 32.47
N ASP A 217 -4.70 1.09 31.46
CA ASP A 217 -5.31 0.84 30.15
C ASP A 217 -4.28 0.98 29.03
N ILE A 218 -3.72 -0.17 28.64
CA ILE A 218 -2.71 -0.27 27.58
C ILE A 218 -3.39 -0.42 26.20
N GLU A 219 -4.67 -0.79 26.18
CA GLU A 219 -5.36 -1.05 24.94
C GLU A 219 -5.51 0.24 24.14
N SER A 220 -5.49 0.08 22.82
CA SER A 220 -5.80 1.18 21.91
C SER A 220 -7.31 1.32 21.91
N ASP A 221 -7.79 2.53 22.13
CA ASP A 221 -9.17 2.87 21.90
C ASP A 221 -9.38 2.89 20.37
N ASN A 222 -9.88 1.76 19.85
CA ASN A 222 -10.03 1.39 18.43
C ASN A 222 -10.88 2.37 17.54
N GLY A 223 -10.75 3.68 17.71
CA GLY A 223 -11.54 4.69 17.00
C GLY A 223 -11.17 6.16 17.23
N TYR A 224 -10.25 6.52 18.15
CA TYR A 224 -10.00 7.95 18.44
C TYR A 224 -8.63 8.48 17.97
N HIS A 225 -7.67 7.61 17.66
CA HIS A 225 -6.35 8.01 17.15
C HIS A 225 -5.94 7.23 15.91
N TRP A 226 -5.13 7.89 15.07
CA TRP A 226 -4.73 7.37 13.75
C TRP A 226 -3.30 6.83 13.72
N PHE A 227 -2.44 7.34 14.61
CA PHE A 227 -1.01 7.00 14.69
C PHE A 227 -0.67 6.46 16.09
N PRO A 228 0.42 5.68 16.23
CA PRO A 228 0.91 5.23 17.53
C PRO A 228 1.03 6.37 18.54
N ARG A 229 0.54 6.14 19.77
CA ARG A 229 0.62 7.10 20.86
C ARG A 229 2.08 7.35 21.24
N GLU A 230 2.36 8.59 21.61
CA GLU A 230 3.69 9.07 22.00
C GLU A 230 3.81 9.31 23.52
N CYS A 231 2.73 9.14 24.29
CA CYS A 231 2.67 9.45 25.73
C CYS A 231 3.69 8.70 26.60
N CYS A 232 3.88 7.39 26.42
CA CYS A 232 4.80 6.60 27.23
C CYS A 232 5.37 5.38 26.49
N PRO A 233 6.52 4.82 26.93
CA PRO A 233 7.14 3.67 26.27
C PRO A 233 6.26 2.41 26.18
N LEU A 234 5.35 2.21 27.15
CA LEU A 234 4.43 1.06 27.16
C LEU A 234 3.44 1.14 25.99
N HIS A 235 2.77 2.29 25.82
CA HIS A 235 1.84 2.52 24.72
C HIS A 235 2.55 2.52 23.37
N GLN A 236 3.71 3.17 23.25
CA GLN A 236 4.51 3.14 22.02
C GLN A 236 4.83 1.70 21.58
N LYS A 237 5.24 0.83 22.52
CA LYS A 237 5.53 -0.58 22.25
C LYS A 237 4.28 -1.36 21.84
N ARG A 238 3.14 -1.13 22.50
CA ARG A 238 1.85 -1.78 22.16
C ARG A 238 1.39 -1.37 20.77
N ASP A 239 1.40 -0.08 20.49
CA ASP A 239 0.84 0.52 19.27
C ASP A 239 1.61 0.13 18.01
N THR A 240 2.89 -0.23 18.13
CA THR A 240 3.63 -0.86 17.02
C THR A 240 2.98 -2.15 16.50
N ARG A 241 2.17 -2.83 17.32
CA ARG A 241 1.46 -4.08 16.97
C ARG A 241 -0.05 -3.94 16.97
N THR A 242 -0.58 -2.76 17.28
CA THR A 242 -2.02 -2.51 17.27
C THR A 242 -2.52 -2.44 15.82
N PRO A 243 -3.50 -3.27 15.44
CA PRO A 243 -4.16 -3.19 14.13
C PRO A 243 -4.88 -1.85 13.92
N GLY A 244 -5.00 -1.40 12.67
CA GLY A 244 -5.75 -0.18 12.32
C GLY A 244 -5.02 1.14 12.52
N LEU A 245 -3.90 1.17 13.27
CA LEU A 245 -3.03 2.35 13.36
C LEU A 245 -2.08 2.44 12.17
N PHE A 246 -1.96 3.65 11.60
CA PHE A 246 -1.02 3.96 10.53
C PHE A 246 0.37 4.23 11.09
N LYS A 247 1.37 3.59 10.50
CA LYS A 247 2.75 3.60 10.99
C LYS A 247 3.66 4.12 9.88
N VAL A 248 4.51 5.09 10.21
CA VAL A 248 5.47 5.65 9.25
C VAL A 248 6.55 4.60 8.97
N GLU A 249 6.46 3.94 7.81
CA GLU A 249 7.45 2.94 7.41
C GLU A 249 8.69 3.52 6.74
N TYR A 250 8.53 4.60 5.98
CA TYR A 250 9.61 5.22 5.21
C TYR A 250 9.26 6.65 4.85
N GLU A 251 10.25 7.53 4.93
CA GLU A 251 10.17 8.92 4.49
C GLU A 251 11.29 9.18 3.48
N GLY A 252 11.04 10.02 2.50
CA GLY A 252 12.05 10.45 1.54
C GLY A 252 11.71 11.81 0.94
N ASP A 253 12.65 12.34 0.17
CA ASP A 253 12.56 13.68 -0.41
C ASP A 253 11.93 13.65 -1.81
N GLU A 254 11.94 12.49 -2.47
CA GLU A 254 11.38 12.33 -3.82
C GLU A 254 10.69 10.97 -3.95
N ILE A 255 9.60 10.94 -4.72
CA ILE A 255 8.92 9.73 -5.16
C ILE A 255 8.72 9.76 -6.68
N ILE A 256 8.92 8.61 -7.34
CA ILE A 256 8.60 8.41 -8.75
C ILE A 256 7.72 7.16 -8.86
N GLY A 257 6.48 7.34 -9.28
CA GLY A 257 5.57 6.25 -9.66
C GLY A 257 5.48 6.14 -11.18
N LEU A 258 5.63 4.94 -11.74
CA LEU A 258 5.47 4.71 -13.19
C LEU A 258 4.09 4.11 -13.50
N CYS A 259 3.71 3.09 -12.74
CA CYS A 259 2.42 2.42 -12.79
C CYS A 259 2.20 1.70 -11.46
N SER A 260 0.99 1.18 -11.23
CA SER A 260 0.66 0.50 -9.97
C SER A 260 1.68 -0.58 -9.59
N LYS A 261 2.16 -0.51 -8.34
CA LYS A 261 3.16 -1.40 -7.74
C LYS A 261 4.57 -1.26 -8.33
N THR A 262 4.85 -0.19 -9.07
CA THR A 262 6.16 0.12 -9.65
C THR A 262 6.51 1.59 -9.37
N TYR A 263 7.17 1.79 -8.23
CA TYR A 263 7.51 3.11 -7.70
C TYR A 263 8.83 3.08 -6.93
N ILE A 264 9.44 4.24 -6.71
CA ILE A 264 10.63 4.43 -5.88
C ILE A 264 10.48 5.68 -5.02
N VAL A 265 10.87 5.57 -3.76
CA VAL A 265 11.06 6.70 -2.85
C VAL A 265 12.54 6.80 -2.53
N SER A 266 13.09 8.01 -2.54
CA SER A 266 14.51 8.28 -2.32
C SER A 266 14.71 9.32 -1.22
N LYS A 267 15.65 9.06 -0.31
CA LYS A 267 16.05 9.96 0.78
C LYS A 267 17.51 10.34 0.65
N THR A 268 17.81 11.62 0.74
CA THR A 268 19.17 12.15 0.75
C THR A 268 19.77 11.92 2.12
N LYS A 269 20.83 11.13 2.18
CA LYS A 269 21.63 10.93 3.39
C LYS A 269 22.93 11.72 3.29
N TYR A 270 23.17 12.50 4.32
CA TYR A 270 24.47 13.10 4.60
C TYR A 270 25.25 12.13 5.49
N LEU A 271 26.50 11.82 5.14
CA LEU A 271 27.36 11.03 6.02
C LEU A 271 27.59 11.79 7.33
N SER A 272 27.42 11.10 8.46
CA SER A 272 27.82 11.68 9.74
C SER A 272 29.33 11.96 9.74
N PRO A 273 29.80 13.03 10.40
CA PRO A 273 31.23 13.34 10.52
C PRO A 273 32.02 12.16 11.12
N CYS A 274 31.45 11.46 12.11
CA CYS A 274 32.09 10.32 12.77
C CYS A 274 32.24 9.11 11.82
N THR A 275 31.20 8.78 11.05
CA THR A 275 31.25 7.69 10.04
C THR A 275 32.28 8.02 8.96
N TYR A 276 32.32 9.26 8.50
CA TYR A 276 33.32 9.73 7.53
C TYR A 276 34.75 9.58 8.08
N MET A 277 34.98 10.00 9.34
CA MET A 277 36.27 9.87 10.00
C MET A 277 36.69 8.40 10.15
N SER A 278 35.79 7.52 10.54
CA SER A 278 36.03 6.07 10.67
C SER A 278 36.34 5.41 9.32
N ALA A 279 35.56 5.71 8.27
CA ALA A 279 35.84 5.24 6.92
C ALA A 279 37.20 5.72 6.41
N ARG A 280 37.55 7.00 6.67
CA ARG A 280 38.85 7.57 6.31
C ARG A 280 40.00 6.89 7.05
N ARG A 281 39.84 6.57 8.34
CA ARG A 281 40.82 5.81 9.13
C ARG A 281 41.02 4.40 8.55
N LEU A 282 39.95 3.70 8.19
CA LEU A 282 40.03 2.37 7.57
C LEU A 282 40.75 2.40 6.22
N VAL A 283 40.45 3.38 5.36
CA VAL A 283 41.15 3.57 4.07
C VAL A 283 42.64 3.87 4.29
N ASN A 284 42.97 4.72 5.27
CA ASN A 284 44.37 5.02 5.60
C ASN A 284 45.10 3.80 6.19
N LYS A 285 44.45 3.00 7.03
CA LYS A 285 44.99 1.73 7.53
C LYS A 285 45.23 0.76 6.36
N ALA A 286 44.28 0.60 5.45
CA ALA A 286 44.42 -0.23 4.25
C ALA A 286 45.58 0.25 3.34
N ARG A 287 45.78 1.56 3.20
CA ARG A 287 46.94 2.14 2.48
C ARG A 287 48.28 1.75 3.11
N GLY A 288 48.34 1.61 4.43
CA GLY A 288 49.54 1.12 5.14
C GLY A 288 49.87 -0.34 4.84
N TYR A 289 48.87 -1.17 4.55
CA TYR A 289 49.06 -2.59 4.18
C TYR A 289 49.27 -2.82 2.68
N ILE A 290 48.82 -1.88 1.84
CA ILE A 290 48.82 -2.02 0.39
C ILE A 290 49.83 -1.04 -0.21
N SER A 291 51.11 -1.39 -0.13
CA SER A 291 52.23 -0.59 -0.67
C SER A 291 52.26 -0.47 -2.20
N LYS A 292 51.37 -1.17 -2.94
CA LYS A 292 51.42 -1.29 -4.40
C LYS A 292 50.16 -0.83 -5.18
N ILE A 293 49.11 -0.34 -4.52
CA ILE A 293 47.91 0.16 -5.23
C ILE A 293 47.88 1.69 -5.16
N LYS A 294 47.96 2.35 -6.33
CA LYS A 294 47.69 3.79 -6.47
C LYS A 294 46.21 4.08 -6.17
N LEU A 295 45.88 4.31 -4.90
CA LEU A 295 44.57 4.82 -4.49
C LEU A 295 44.49 6.32 -4.78
N ASN A 296 43.61 6.72 -5.70
CA ASN A 296 43.36 8.14 -6.00
C ASN A 296 43.08 8.95 -4.72
N LYS A 297 43.61 10.18 -4.65
CA LYS A 297 43.37 11.11 -3.53
C LYS A 297 41.86 11.40 -3.43
N ILE A 298 41.19 10.90 -2.38
CA ILE A 298 39.82 11.29 -2.04
C ILE A 298 39.91 12.66 -1.36
N ASN A 299 39.95 13.72 -2.16
CA ASN A 299 39.94 15.13 -1.70
C ASN A 299 38.55 15.76 -1.70
N SER A 300 37.48 14.97 -1.91
CA SER A 300 36.12 15.53 -1.96
C SER A 300 35.44 15.47 -0.61
N LYS A 301 34.77 16.57 -0.22
CA LYS A 301 33.73 16.57 0.82
C LYS A 301 32.78 15.39 0.56
N PRO A 302 32.27 14.69 1.60
CA PRO A 302 31.37 13.56 1.40
C PRO A 302 30.19 14.00 0.53
N LYS A 303 30.06 13.37 -0.64
CA LYS A 303 28.92 13.61 -1.53
C LYS A 303 27.67 13.00 -0.86
N PRO A 304 26.52 13.68 -0.92
CA PRO A 304 25.27 13.11 -0.43
C PRO A 304 24.99 11.80 -1.20
N SER A 305 24.59 10.76 -0.47
CA SER A 305 24.12 9.50 -1.06
C SER A 305 22.60 9.46 -1.04
N LYS A 306 22.01 8.77 -2.03
CA LYS A 306 20.57 8.50 -2.05
C LYS A 306 20.32 7.08 -1.55
N GLU A 307 19.57 6.97 -0.46
CA GLU A 307 18.95 5.71 -0.04
C GLU A 307 17.60 5.58 -0.74
N CYS A 308 17.18 4.36 -1.10
CA CYS A 308 15.93 4.17 -1.82
C CYS A 308 15.12 2.98 -1.28
N LYS A 309 13.80 3.16 -1.16
CA LYS A 309 12.80 2.08 -1.03
C LYS A 309 12.02 2.02 -2.34
N PHE A 310 11.94 0.87 -3.00
CA PHE A 310 11.26 0.76 -4.29
C PHE A 310 10.51 -0.56 -4.47
N SER A 311 9.53 -0.55 -5.36
CA SER A 311 8.84 -1.73 -5.90
C SER A 311 9.00 -1.80 -7.41
N SER A 312 9.12 -3.00 -7.96
CA SER A 312 9.33 -3.25 -9.39
C SER A 312 8.50 -4.45 -9.84
N LYS A 313 7.20 -4.24 -10.07
CA LYS A 313 6.30 -5.34 -10.44
C LYS A 313 6.77 -5.97 -11.75
N GLY A 314 7.04 -7.28 -11.73
CA GLY A 314 7.46 -8.04 -12.91
C GLY A 314 8.96 -8.26 -13.02
N ILE A 315 9.80 -7.59 -12.22
CA ILE A 315 11.25 -7.85 -12.14
C ILE A 315 11.69 -8.00 -10.67
N SER A 316 12.51 -9.02 -10.39
CA SER A 316 13.12 -9.19 -9.07
C SER A 316 14.00 -8.00 -8.68
N LYS A 317 13.76 -7.41 -7.50
CA LYS A 317 14.51 -6.26 -6.97
C LYS A 317 16.02 -6.52 -6.93
N ARG A 318 16.44 -7.78 -6.72
CA ARG A 318 17.85 -8.20 -6.67
C ARG A 318 18.58 -7.98 -8.01
N ASN A 319 17.84 -7.98 -9.12
CA ASN A 319 18.39 -7.84 -10.46
C ASN A 319 18.43 -6.38 -10.94
N VAL A 320 17.84 -5.45 -10.19
CA VAL A 320 17.74 -4.04 -10.58
C VAL A 320 19.01 -3.29 -10.15
N LYS A 321 19.86 -2.96 -11.13
CA LYS A 321 21.02 -2.10 -10.91
C LYS A 321 20.62 -0.64 -10.98
N SER A 322 21.08 0.17 -10.02
CA SER A 322 20.83 1.62 -9.97
C SER A 322 19.36 2.02 -10.15
N PRO A 323 18.44 1.54 -9.29
CA PRO A 323 16.99 1.66 -9.48
C PRO A 323 16.54 3.10 -9.74
N LEU A 324 17.00 4.07 -8.94
CA LEU A 324 16.63 5.48 -9.09
C LEU A 324 16.92 6.02 -10.51
N LYS A 325 18.08 5.69 -11.08
CA LYS A 325 18.42 6.11 -12.45
C LYS A 325 17.51 5.46 -13.49
N THR A 326 17.14 4.20 -13.26
CA THR A 326 16.20 3.48 -14.13
C THR A 326 14.83 4.16 -14.12
N PHE A 327 14.27 4.44 -12.93
CA PHE A 327 13.00 5.17 -12.80
C PHE A 327 13.05 6.55 -13.47
N GLN A 328 14.10 7.33 -13.20
CA GLN A 328 14.31 8.65 -13.82
C GLN A 328 14.43 8.56 -15.35
N LYS A 329 15.04 7.49 -15.87
CA LYS A 329 15.13 7.28 -17.32
C LYS A 329 13.74 6.98 -17.89
N VAL A 330 13.01 6.03 -17.32
CA VAL A 330 11.69 5.62 -17.83
C VAL A 330 10.71 6.79 -17.82
N ILE A 331 10.62 7.54 -16.73
CA ILE A 331 9.68 8.68 -16.65
C ILE A 331 10.03 9.78 -17.66
N LYS A 332 11.32 10.02 -17.95
CA LYS A 332 11.77 11.06 -18.89
C LYS A 332 11.67 10.65 -20.35
N THR A 333 11.94 9.39 -20.67
CA THR A 333 11.98 8.92 -22.06
C THR A 333 10.70 8.19 -22.47
N ALA A 334 9.81 7.91 -21.52
CA ALA A 334 8.67 7.01 -21.68
C ALA A 334 9.04 5.57 -22.14
N ILE A 335 10.33 5.20 -22.12
CA ILE A 335 10.75 3.88 -22.64
C ILE A 335 10.70 2.87 -21.52
N SER A 336 9.80 1.89 -21.63
CA SER A 336 9.67 0.80 -20.65
C SER A 336 10.91 -0.09 -20.61
N VAL A 337 11.26 -0.60 -19.42
CA VAL A 337 12.40 -1.51 -19.24
C VAL A 337 11.93 -2.91 -18.84
N SER A 338 12.39 -3.90 -19.60
CA SER A 338 12.23 -5.33 -19.32
C SER A 338 13.46 -5.90 -18.61
N GLY A 339 13.29 -7.04 -17.97
CA GLY A 339 14.39 -7.78 -17.35
C GLY A 339 14.04 -9.24 -17.18
N PHE A 340 15.01 -10.02 -16.72
CA PHE A 340 14.84 -11.46 -16.55
C PHE A 340 14.63 -11.82 -15.09
N ASN A 341 13.60 -12.62 -14.83
CA ASN A 341 13.44 -13.34 -13.59
C ASN A 341 13.96 -14.76 -13.78
N ARG A 342 14.77 -15.21 -12.82
CA ARG A 342 15.30 -16.57 -12.76
C ARG A 342 14.95 -17.17 -11.42
N GLY A 343 14.58 -18.43 -11.41
CA GLY A 343 14.25 -19.13 -10.18
C GLY A 343 14.00 -20.60 -10.41
N PHE A 344 13.51 -21.24 -9.36
CA PHE A 344 13.11 -22.65 -9.37
C PHE A 344 11.59 -22.74 -9.22
N ARG A 345 10.97 -23.71 -9.89
CA ARG A 345 9.55 -24.02 -9.77
C ARG A 345 9.38 -25.53 -9.58
N ALA A 346 8.69 -25.91 -8.51
CA ALA A 346 8.24 -27.28 -8.34
C ALA A 346 7.01 -27.53 -9.22
N LYS A 347 7.05 -28.60 -10.03
CA LYS A 347 5.90 -29.06 -10.82
C LYS A 347 5.98 -30.58 -10.90
N ASN A 348 4.88 -31.28 -10.61
CA ASN A 348 4.80 -32.75 -10.68
C ASN A 348 5.95 -33.45 -9.91
N ASN A 349 6.18 -33.07 -8.65
CA ASN A 349 7.27 -33.59 -7.81
C ASN A 349 8.70 -33.43 -8.37
N ALA A 350 8.91 -32.60 -9.39
CA ALA A 350 10.21 -32.26 -9.94
C ALA A 350 10.50 -30.76 -9.82
N ILE A 351 11.78 -30.40 -9.70
CA ILE A 351 12.24 -29.01 -9.62
C ILE A 351 12.78 -28.59 -10.98
N PHE A 352 12.22 -27.52 -11.54
CA PHE A 352 12.65 -26.93 -12.81
C PHE A 352 13.27 -25.56 -12.56
N THR A 353 14.35 -25.25 -13.26
CA THR A 353 14.79 -23.86 -13.42
C THR A 353 13.91 -23.18 -14.46
N TYR A 354 13.60 -21.90 -14.25
CA TYR A 354 12.97 -21.08 -15.26
C TYR A 354 13.73 -19.77 -15.45
N GLN A 355 13.69 -19.27 -16.68
CA GLN A 355 14.00 -17.89 -17.00
C GLN A 355 12.80 -17.31 -17.71
N GLN A 356 12.24 -16.23 -17.16
CA GLN A 356 11.12 -15.52 -17.75
C GLN A 356 11.53 -14.07 -17.97
N GLU A 357 11.31 -13.57 -19.19
CA GLU A 357 11.37 -12.14 -19.46
C GLU A 357 10.10 -11.48 -18.90
N GLY A 358 10.29 -10.48 -18.04
CA GLY A 358 9.22 -9.70 -17.45
C GLY A 358 9.42 -8.22 -17.71
N THR A 359 8.35 -7.52 -18.11
CA THR A 359 8.33 -6.06 -18.13
C THR A 359 8.23 -5.55 -16.68
N GLY A 360 9.25 -4.83 -16.19
CA GLY A 360 9.30 -4.42 -14.77
C GLY A 360 9.17 -2.94 -14.50
N PHE A 361 9.46 -2.10 -15.50
CA PHE A 361 9.35 -0.65 -15.41
C PHE A 361 8.50 -0.16 -16.58
N SER A 362 7.23 -0.54 -16.58
CA SER A 362 6.31 -0.08 -17.62
C SER A 362 5.94 1.37 -17.38
N TYR A 363 6.03 2.19 -18.42
CA TYR A 363 5.48 3.55 -18.44
C TYR A 363 3.96 3.56 -18.65
N PHE A 364 3.40 2.49 -19.23
CA PHE A 364 1.98 2.43 -19.53
C PHE A 364 1.13 2.28 -18.26
N TYR A 365 0.25 3.25 -18.03
CA TYR A 365 -0.69 3.25 -16.92
C TYR A 365 -2.12 3.43 -17.43
N CYS A 366 -3.01 2.50 -17.05
CA CYS A 366 -4.38 2.42 -17.58
C CYS A 366 -5.45 2.26 -16.51
N LYS A 367 -5.11 2.48 -15.23
CA LYS A 367 -6.08 2.40 -14.12
C LYS A 367 -6.74 3.74 -13.79
N ARG A 368 -6.20 4.82 -14.33
CA ARG A 368 -6.65 6.21 -14.27
C ARG A 368 -6.32 6.85 -15.62
N GLN A 369 -7.02 7.91 -15.99
CA GLN A 369 -6.66 8.71 -17.16
C GLN A 369 -5.43 9.53 -16.81
N VAL A 370 -4.33 9.32 -17.53
CA VAL A 370 -3.13 10.16 -17.39
C VAL A 370 -3.31 11.38 -18.29
N LEU A 371 -3.16 12.57 -17.71
CA LEU A 371 -3.30 13.83 -18.44
C LEU A 371 -2.04 14.10 -19.30
N ASP A 372 -2.14 15.08 -20.21
CA ASP A 372 -1.09 15.36 -21.20
C ASP A 372 0.25 15.79 -20.59
N ASN A 373 0.25 16.26 -19.34
CA ASN A 373 1.49 16.55 -18.61
C ASN A 373 2.24 15.28 -18.15
N GLY A 374 1.63 14.09 -18.33
CA GLY A 374 2.21 12.79 -17.99
C GLY A 374 2.37 12.53 -16.49
N ILE A 375 1.79 13.37 -15.63
CA ILE A 375 1.93 13.33 -14.17
C ILE A 375 0.57 13.26 -13.50
N ASP A 376 -0.30 14.22 -13.82
CA ASP A 376 -1.62 14.30 -13.20
C ASP A 376 -2.54 13.21 -13.74
N THR A 377 -3.46 12.76 -12.90
CA THR A 377 -4.37 11.68 -13.27
C THR A 377 -5.79 11.92 -12.79
N ARG A 378 -6.76 11.50 -13.59
CA ARG A 378 -8.18 11.53 -13.25
C ARG A 378 -8.77 10.13 -13.17
N VAL A 379 -9.87 9.99 -12.43
CA VAL A 379 -10.63 8.74 -12.38
C VAL A 379 -11.12 8.40 -13.80
N LEU A 380 -11.12 7.11 -14.14
CA LEU A 380 -11.67 6.65 -15.42
C LEU A 380 -13.18 6.94 -15.47
N ASP A 381 -13.66 7.50 -16.57
CA ASP A 381 -15.10 7.69 -16.80
C ASP A 381 -15.74 6.36 -17.21
N ILE A 382 -15.96 5.50 -16.22
CA ILE A 382 -16.59 4.19 -16.39
C ILE A 382 -17.54 3.90 -15.22
N THR A 383 -18.54 3.08 -15.50
CA THR A 383 -19.29 2.41 -14.45
C THR A 383 -18.59 1.10 -14.11
N LEU A 384 -18.22 0.94 -12.85
CA LEU A 384 -17.58 -0.27 -12.34
C LEU A 384 -18.59 -1.43 -12.29
N CYS A 385 -18.26 -2.55 -12.91
CA CYS A 385 -19.08 -3.77 -12.89
C CYS A 385 -18.23 -4.96 -12.41
N PRO A 386 -18.46 -5.48 -11.19
CA PRO A 386 -17.70 -6.59 -10.62
C PRO A 386 -18.00 -7.93 -11.32
N ASP A 387 -19.17 -8.06 -11.93
CA ASP A 387 -19.59 -9.22 -12.72
C ASP A 387 -19.30 -9.03 -14.22
N LYS A 388 -19.35 -10.13 -14.98
CA LYS A 388 -19.41 -10.11 -16.44
C LYS A 388 -20.84 -10.30 -16.89
#